data_AF-A0A1Z5LHX9-F1
#
_entry.id   AF-A0A1Z5LHX9-F1
#
_cell.length_a   1.000
_cell.length_b   1.000
_cell.length_c   1.000
_cell.angle_alpha   90.00
_cell.angle_beta   90.00
_cell.angle_gamma   90.00
#
_symmetry.space_group_name_H-M   'P 1'
#
loop_
_entity.id
_entity.type
_entity.pdbx_description
1 polymer ?
#
loop_
_entity_poly.entity_id
_entity_poly.type
_entity_poly.pdbx_seq_one_letter_code
_entity_poly.pdbx_strand_id
1 'polypeptide(L)'
;MDQEDIDSSKFSSQSSDDEGVEAGGGGDGKDRDEMWEDIYGRKRDRKGNVVVEKYLPPAKRSLVLSAERKRQLQTLKKQLKGAFNRLSESTVQSIGAQVEELYRKCSSNDVNSTLLEVLCEAIITPFLNPQRLVMEHAMLVAYLHWNVAPQVGAFILENLATKFDSLYEHMLNTGKEVDNCVLFLAYLFMFKVTHARLIHDIIRRLTASFGARDVELILSILRSAGFGLRKRDPVALKETMISLQQKCMQDSDQDQRKKFMLDVLMAIKNNNIQKIPNCDPSMVEHASKILHSLCRKGNAMQELNISLLDLLHAKERGKWWLVGSAWTPQDACASSECKVKAAVSEAFSSKIVQLAKQQHMNTDIRRNVFCIIMSAEDYLDASEKILRLNLSGTQLREVCYVLLHCCIKEKNYNPYYAVLAKFFCKRDRRFQMSLQCAIWDRLAINLFVDELAVCHMGQNEGVGEDV
;
A
#
# COMPACT_ATOMS: atom_id res chain seq x y z
N MET A 1 -34.68 -14.61 -67.22
CA MET A 1 -35.14 -15.17 -65.93
C MET A 1 -34.03 -15.10 -64.89
N ASP A 2 -33.70 -13.96 -64.30
CA ASP A 2 -33.77 -12.56 -64.75
C ASP A 2 -32.61 -11.81 -64.07
N GLN A 3 -32.14 -10.74 -64.71
CA GLN A 3 -30.87 -10.09 -64.42
C GLN A 3 -30.98 -8.60 -64.74
N GLU A 4 -30.74 -7.74 -63.74
CA GLU A 4 -30.61 -6.27 -63.75
C GLU A 4 -30.14 -5.93 -62.32
N ASP A 5 -28.99 -5.30 -61.98
CA ASP A 5 -28.14 -4.24 -62.57
C ASP A 5 -28.74 -2.80 -62.54
N ILE A 6 -27.86 -1.80 -62.40
CA ILE A 6 -28.07 -0.33 -62.62
C ILE A 6 -28.82 0.43 -61.47
N ASP A 7 -28.48 1.65 -60.99
CA ASP A 7 -27.31 2.55 -61.15
C ASP A 7 -27.06 3.39 -59.86
N SER A 8 -25.91 4.07 -59.84
CA SER A 8 -25.65 5.32 -59.13
C SER A 8 -26.43 6.53 -59.68
N SER A 9 -26.67 7.56 -58.86
CA SER A 9 -26.69 8.95 -59.35
C SER A 9 -26.47 10.01 -58.26
N LYS A 10 -25.70 11.04 -58.61
CA LYS A 10 -25.57 12.31 -57.88
C LYS A 10 -26.58 13.32 -58.41
N PHE A 11 -27.15 14.15 -57.54
CA PHE A 11 -27.55 15.55 -57.82
C PHE A 11 -27.65 16.24 -56.45
N SER A 12 -26.87 17.27 -56.05
CA SER A 12 -26.50 18.55 -56.67
C SER A 12 -27.63 19.57 -56.73
N SER A 13 -27.31 20.82 -56.33
CA SER A 13 -27.94 22.10 -56.75
C SER A 13 -29.42 22.37 -56.35
N GLN A 14 -29.84 23.59 -55.99
CA GLN A 14 -29.14 24.88 -55.75
C GLN A 14 -30.11 25.92 -55.11
N SER A 15 -29.54 27.05 -54.63
CA SER A 15 -30.20 28.39 -54.41
C SER A 15 -31.41 28.42 -53.42
N SER A 16 -31.84 29.53 -52.81
CA SER A 16 -31.54 30.99 -52.89
C SER A 16 -32.02 31.65 -51.56
N ASP A 17 -31.67 32.87 -51.13
CA ASP A 17 -30.63 33.88 -51.47
C ASP A 17 -30.42 34.80 -50.21
N ASP A 18 -29.33 35.57 -50.09
CA ASP A 18 -29.20 37.06 -50.12
C ASP A 18 -30.18 37.87 -49.22
N GLU A 19 -29.83 38.95 -48.50
CA GLU A 19 -28.70 39.90 -48.58
C GLU A 19 -27.99 40.12 -47.22
N GLY A 20 -26.81 40.78 -47.25
CA GLY A 20 -26.10 41.26 -46.06
C GLY A 20 -26.05 42.79 -45.93
N VAL A 21 -25.72 43.29 -44.74
CA VAL A 21 -25.22 44.66 -44.53
C VAL A 21 -24.10 44.65 -43.49
N GLU A 22 -22.92 45.15 -43.87
CA GLU A 22 -21.80 45.43 -42.95
C GLU A 22 -21.90 46.82 -42.32
N ALA A 23 -21.58 46.92 -41.03
CA ALA A 23 -20.86 48.01 -40.35
C ALA A 23 -20.96 47.75 -38.83
N GLY A 24 -19.95 47.93 -37.99
CA GLY A 24 -18.64 48.56 -38.17
C GLY A 24 -18.34 49.45 -36.97
N GLY A 25 -17.14 49.33 -36.37
CA GLY A 25 -16.70 50.19 -35.25
C GLY A 25 -16.50 49.46 -33.92
N GLY A 26 -15.25 49.37 -33.48
CA GLY A 26 -14.89 48.90 -32.14
C GLY A 26 -14.80 50.04 -31.13
N GLY A 27 -14.79 49.68 -29.84
CA GLY A 27 -14.55 50.60 -28.73
C GLY A 27 -14.26 49.82 -27.45
N ASP A 28 -13.04 49.95 -26.93
CA ASP A 28 -12.66 49.44 -25.61
C ASP A 28 -13.37 50.24 -24.51
N GLY A 29 -13.89 49.57 -23.48
CA GLY A 29 -14.94 50.12 -22.61
C GLY A 29 -15.12 49.33 -21.32
N LYS A 30 -14.23 49.59 -20.36
CA LYS A 30 -14.10 48.87 -19.08
C LYS A 30 -15.15 49.30 -18.03
N ASP A 31 -16.43 49.03 -18.28
CA ASP A 31 -17.48 49.12 -17.26
C ASP A 31 -17.90 47.71 -16.80
N ARG A 32 -17.99 47.50 -15.48
CA ARG A 32 -18.64 46.31 -14.92
C ARG A 32 -20.13 46.61 -14.90
N ASP A 33 -20.94 45.90 -15.69
CA ASP A 33 -22.39 46.09 -15.70
C ASP A 33 -22.99 45.81 -14.31
N GLU A 34 -23.32 46.88 -13.58
CA GLU A 34 -24.07 46.82 -12.33
C GLU A 34 -25.53 46.46 -12.63
N MET A 35 -25.78 45.16 -12.74
CA MET A 35 -27.13 44.61 -12.70
C MET A 35 -27.69 44.75 -11.29
N TRP A 36 -28.90 45.31 -11.18
CA TRP A 36 -29.61 45.46 -9.92
C TRP A 36 -30.93 44.70 -9.95
N GLU A 37 -31.43 44.31 -8.78
CA GLU A 37 -32.70 43.61 -8.63
C GLU A 37 -33.79 44.60 -8.23
N ASP A 38 -34.91 44.60 -8.96
CA ASP A 38 -36.04 45.48 -8.64
C ASP A 38 -36.83 45.01 -7.41
N ILE A 39 -37.78 45.84 -6.97
CA ILE A 39 -38.62 45.61 -5.77
C ILE A 39 -39.49 44.33 -5.91
N TYR A 40 -39.54 43.72 -7.10
CA TYR A 40 -40.22 42.46 -7.40
C TYR A 40 -39.25 41.30 -7.69
N GLY A 41 -37.96 41.45 -7.36
CA GLY A 41 -36.94 40.41 -7.47
C GLY A 41 -36.46 40.12 -8.89
N ARG A 42 -36.64 41.05 -9.84
CA ARG A 42 -36.23 40.87 -11.25
C ARG A 42 -34.93 41.61 -11.51
N LYS A 43 -33.92 40.90 -12.04
CA LYS A 43 -32.68 41.53 -12.52
C LYS A 43 -32.96 42.45 -13.70
N ARG A 44 -32.43 43.68 -13.65
CA ARG A 44 -32.53 44.66 -14.72
C ARG A 44 -31.16 45.09 -15.24
N ASP A 45 -31.12 45.44 -16.51
CA ASP A 45 -29.97 46.11 -17.12
C ASP A 45 -29.93 47.62 -16.73
N ARG A 46 -28.84 48.30 -17.06
CA ARG A 46 -28.66 49.74 -16.86
C ARG A 46 -29.70 50.61 -17.61
N LYS A 47 -30.42 50.02 -18.57
CA LYS A 47 -31.48 50.67 -19.36
C LYS A 47 -32.89 50.37 -18.83
N GLY A 48 -33.01 49.65 -17.71
CA GLY A 48 -34.27 49.32 -17.04
C GLY A 48 -35.02 48.12 -17.63
N ASN A 49 -34.47 47.42 -18.62
CA ASN A 49 -35.08 46.23 -19.22
C ASN A 49 -34.97 45.05 -18.26
N VAL A 50 -36.00 44.19 -18.22
CA VAL A 50 -35.98 42.95 -17.43
C VAL A 50 -35.12 41.91 -18.14
N VAL A 51 -34.03 41.48 -17.51
CA VAL A 51 -33.16 40.43 -18.03
C VAL A 51 -33.84 39.08 -17.77
N VAL A 52 -34.52 38.56 -18.78
CA VAL A 52 -35.10 37.21 -18.72
C VAL A 52 -33.96 36.20 -18.89
N GLU A 53 -33.42 35.69 -17.76
CA GLU A 53 -32.53 34.53 -17.76
C GLU A 53 -33.27 33.32 -18.37
N LYS A 54 -33.04 33.08 -19.66
CA LYS A 54 -33.67 31.99 -20.42
C LYS A 54 -33.32 30.66 -19.76
N TYR A 55 -34.31 30.01 -19.13
CA TYR A 55 -34.09 28.79 -18.37
C TYR A 55 -33.47 27.68 -19.23
N LEU A 56 -32.16 27.44 -19.07
CA LEU A 56 -31.52 26.24 -19.62
C LEU A 56 -32.04 25.02 -18.85
N PRO A 57 -32.67 24.03 -19.50
CA PRO A 57 -33.15 22.82 -18.84
C PRO A 57 -32.02 22.05 -18.14
N PRO A 58 -32.29 21.30 -17.05
CA PRO A 58 -31.27 20.59 -16.29
C PRO A 58 -30.43 19.63 -17.15
N ALA A 59 -31.02 18.99 -18.15
CA ALA A 59 -30.31 18.13 -19.10
C ALA A 59 -29.31 18.90 -19.99
N LYS A 60 -29.60 20.15 -20.38
CA LYS A 60 -28.63 20.98 -21.13
C LYS A 60 -27.54 21.53 -20.20
N ARG A 61 -27.88 21.85 -18.94
CA ARG A 61 -26.89 22.22 -17.91
C ARG A 61 -25.94 21.06 -17.60
N SER A 62 -26.46 19.83 -17.44
CA SER A 62 -25.63 18.65 -17.17
C SER A 62 -24.73 18.28 -18.36
N LEU A 63 -25.17 18.47 -19.60
CA LEU A 63 -24.33 18.32 -20.79
C LEU A 63 -23.20 19.34 -20.87
N VAL A 64 -23.46 20.61 -20.54
CA VAL A 64 -22.41 21.67 -20.49
C VAL A 64 -21.42 21.39 -19.36
N LEU A 65 -21.90 21.08 -18.16
CA LEU A 65 -21.06 20.67 -17.02
C LEU A 65 -20.26 19.39 -17.32
N SER A 66 -20.81 18.45 -18.08
CA SER A 66 -20.10 17.26 -18.56
C SER A 66 -19.01 17.63 -19.57
N ALA A 67 -19.28 18.56 -20.50
CA ALA A 67 -18.28 19.03 -21.47
C ALA A 67 -17.13 19.79 -20.78
N GLU A 68 -17.43 20.62 -19.78
CA GLU A 68 -16.43 21.32 -18.99
C GLU A 68 -15.59 20.35 -18.13
N ARG A 69 -16.23 19.40 -17.43
CA ARG A 69 -15.53 18.33 -16.70
C ARG A 69 -14.64 17.51 -17.63
N LYS A 70 -15.11 17.17 -18.85
CA LYS A 70 -14.29 16.47 -19.86
C LYS A 70 -13.06 17.30 -20.27
N ARG A 71 -13.18 18.62 -20.45
CA ARG A 71 -12.04 19.51 -20.71
C ARG A 71 -11.06 19.56 -19.53
N GLN A 72 -11.56 19.63 -18.30
CA GLN A 72 -10.73 19.60 -17.08
C GLN A 72 -9.95 18.28 -16.97
N LEU A 73 -10.62 17.13 -17.18
CA LEU A 73 -9.98 15.80 -17.20
C LEU A 73 -8.95 15.66 -18.33
N GLN A 74 -9.22 16.19 -19.53
CA GLN A 74 -8.24 16.21 -20.63
C GLN A 74 -7.01 17.05 -20.30
N THR A 75 -7.18 18.21 -19.65
CA THR A 75 -6.07 19.05 -19.17
C THR A 75 -5.26 18.34 -18.10
N LEU A 76 -5.93 17.69 -17.13
CA LEU A 76 -5.29 16.86 -16.10
C LEU A 76 -4.48 15.71 -16.73
N LYS A 77 -5.06 14.97 -17.68
CA LYS A 77 -4.37 13.89 -18.42
C LYS A 77 -3.15 14.42 -19.19
N LYS A 78 -3.25 15.60 -19.83
CA LYS A 78 -2.10 16.25 -20.50
C LYS A 78 -0.99 16.63 -19.52
N GLN A 79 -1.34 17.19 -18.36
CA GLN A 79 -0.36 17.55 -17.32
C GLN A 79 0.35 16.31 -16.76
N LEU A 80 -0.41 15.26 -16.42
CA LEU A 80 0.15 13.99 -15.95
C LEU A 80 1.04 13.31 -17.00
N LYS A 81 0.62 13.24 -18.28
CA LYS A 81 1.49 12.77 -19.37
C LYS A 81 2.78 13.57 -19.50
N GLY A 82 2.67 14.90 -19.45
CA GLY A 82 3.84 15.79 -19.49
C GLY A 82 4.79 15.57 -18.30
N ALA A 83 4.27 15.20 -17.13
CA ALA A 83 5.09 14.81 -15.99
C ALA A 83 5.75 13.43 -16.20
N PHE A 84 4.99 12.41 -16.60
CA PHE A 84 5.47 11.04 -16.83
C PHE A 84 6.56 10.98 -17.92
N ASN A 85 6.42 11.73 -19.01
CA ASN A 85 7.42 11.80 -20.08
C ASN A 85 8.76 12.44 -19.66
N ARG A 86 8.80 13.09 -18.48
CA ARG A 86 10.01 13.69 -17.89
C ARG A 86 10.46 12.94 -16.62
N LEU A 87 9.81 11.81 -16.31
CA LEU A 87 10.08 11.03 -15.10
C LEU A 87 11.41 10.31 -15.21
N SER A 88 12.23 10.49 -14.19
CA SER A 88 13.53 9.84 -13.99
C SER A 88 13.87 9.81 -12.51
N GLU A 89 14.84 8.99 -12.09
CA GLU A 89 15.31 8.92 -10.69
C GLU A 89 15.55 10.31 -10.04
N SER A 90 16.07 11.28 -10.80
CA SER A 90 16.35 12.64 -10.30
C SER A 90 15.14 13.57 -10.26
N THR A 91 14.09 13.31 -11.04
CA THR A 91 12.90 14.17 -11.14
C THR A 91 11.71 13.67 -10.32
N VAL A 92 11.73 12.43 -9.79
CA VAL A 92 10.63 11.84 -9.01
C VAL A 92 10.12 12.77 -7.91
N GLN A 93 11.01 13.44 -7.17
CA GLN A 93 10.59 14.37 -6.10
C GLN A 93 9.80 15.57 -6.64
N SER A 94 10.25 16.18 -7.74
CA SER A 94 9.61 17.35 -8.34
C SER A 94 8.27 16.98 -8.99
N ILE A 95 8.21 15.84 -9.67
CA ILE A 95 6.97 15.31 -10.27
C ILE A 95 6.00 14.86 -9.19
N GLY A 96 6.47 14.18 -8.14
CA GLY A 96 5.66 13.77 -7.00
C GLY A 96 5.00 14.98 -6.30
N ALA A 97 5.74 16.07 -6.11
CA ALA A 97 5.20 17.32 -5.58
C ALA A 97 4.20 18.00 -6.53
N GLN A 98 4.44 17.97 -7.85
CA GLN A 98 3.46 18.44 -8.85
C GLN A 98 2.16 17.64 -8.78
N VAL A 99 2.24 16.32 -8.60
CA VAL A 99 1.06 15.44 -8.46
C VAL A 99 0.35 15.66 -7.11
N GLU A 100 1.07 15.88 -6.01
CA GLU A 100 0.47 16.26 -4.73
C GLU A 100 -0.33 17.57 -4.84
N GLU A 101 0.16 18.55 -5.60
CA GLU A 101 -0.55 19.79 -5.87
C GLU A 101 -1.81 19.57 -6.74
N LEU A 102 -1.82 18.57 -7.63
CA LEU A 102 -3.02 18.16 -8.36
C LEU A 102 -4.07 17.53 -7.43
N TYR A 103 -3.65 16.73 -6.44
CA TYR A 103 -4.55 16.20 -5.39
C TYR A 103 -5.16 17.30 -4.49
N ARG A 104 -4.56 18.50 -4.42
CA ARG A 104 -5.13 19.66 -3.71
C ARG A 104 -6.14 20.45 -4.54
N LYS A 105 -6.02 20.42 -5.87
CA LYS A 105 -6.86 21.20 -6.81
C LYS A 105 -8.04 20.43 -7.39
N CYS A 106 -7.87 19.13 -7.61
CA CYS A 106 -8.84 18.26 -8.29
C CYS A 106 -9.40 17.22 -7.32
N SER A 107 -10.51 16.57 -7.69
CA SER A 107 -11.02 15.43 -6.90
C SER A 107 -10.01 14.30 -6.86
N SER A 108 -9.77 13.71 -5.69
CA SER A 108 -8.86 12.57 -5.53
C SER A 108 -9.23 11.39 -6.44
N ASN A 109 -10.52 11.19 -6.73
CA ASN A 109 -10.99 10.14 -7.65
C ASN A 109 -10.62 10.44 -9.12
N ASP A 110 -10.73 11.70 -9.55
CA ASP A 110 -10.35 12.12 -10.90
C ASP A 110 -8.83 12.01 -11.10
N VAL A 111 -8.04 12.43 -10.10
CA VAL A 111 -6.57 12.29 -10.12
C VAL A 111 -6.16 10.82 -10.09
N ASN A 112 -6.73 10.00 -9.20
CA ASN A 112 -6.44 8.55 -9.15
C ASN A 112 -6.75 7.86 -10.49
N SER A 113 -7.91 8.17 -11.09
CA SER A 113 -8.35 7.52 -12.33
C SER A 113 -7.49 7.93 -13.54
N THR A 114 -7.16 9.23 -13.66
CA THR A 114 -6.28 9.72 -14.74
C THR A 114 -4.82 9.31 -14.54
N LEU A 115 -4.34 9.21 -13.30
CA LEU A 115 -3.02 8.68 -12.96
C LEU A 115 -2.88 7.22 -13.37
N LEU A 116 -3.87 6.38 -13.04
CA LEU A 116 -3.94 4.99 -13.47
C LEU A 116 -4.00 4.86 -14.99
N GLU A 117 -4.82 5.68 -15.67
CA GLU A 117 -4.94 5.67 -17.13
C GLU A 117 -3.59 5.97 -17.82
N VAL A 118 -2.89 7.03 -17.38
CA VAL A 118 -1.56 7.41 -17.90
C VAL A 118 -0.50 6.35 -17.56
N LEU A 119 -0.54 5.76 -16.37
CA LEU A 119 0.36 4.68 -15.96
C LEU A 119 0.16 3.42 -16.82
N CYS A 120 -1.08 3.03 -17.09
CA CYS A 120 -1.41 1.91 -17.97
C CYS A 120 -0.96 2.18 -19.41
N GLU A 121 -1.20 3.38 -19.95
CA GLU A 121 -0.74 3.75 -21.30
C GLU A 121 0.80 3.76 -21.43
N ALA A 122 1.54 4.07 -20.36
CA ALA A 122 3.00 4.08 -20.37
C ALA A 122 3.62 2.68 -20.21
N ILE A 123 3.00 1.81 -19.41
CA ILE A 123 3.60 0.53 -18.98
C ILE A 123 3.02 -0.66 -19.73
N ILE A 124 1.71 -0.67 -20.00
CA ILE A 124 1.01 -1.80 -20.62
C ILE A 124 1.04 -1.59 -22.14
N THR A 125 2.24 -1.72 -22.69
CA THR A 125 2.53 -1.65 -24.12
C THR A 125 2.76 -3.06 -24.70
N PRO A 126 2.53 -3.28 -26.00
CA PRO A 126 2.66 -4.59 -26.63
C PRO A 126 4.12 -5.08 -26.76
N PHE A 127 5.10 -4.19 -26.57
CA PHE A 127 6.54 -4.47 -26.60
C PHE A 127 7.13 -4.46 -25.18
N LEU A 128 8.25 -5.16 -24.97
CA LEU A 128 8.90 -5.20 -23.65
C LEU A 128 9.49 -3.83 -23.30
N ASN A 129 9.07 -3.27 -22.17
CA ASN A 129 9.55 -1.98 -21.68
C ASN A 129 10.92 -2.10 -20.99
N PRO A 130 11.82 -1.10 -21.12
CA PRO A 130 13.08 -1.08 -20.39
C PRO A 130 12.87 -1.10 -18.88
N GLN A 131 13.60 -1.95 -18.15
CA GLN A 131 13.50 -2.09 -16.70
C GLN A 131 13.60 -0.76 -15.94
N ARG A 132 14.49 0.15 -16.37
CA ARG A 132 14.64 1.49 -15.77
C ARG A 132 13.36 2.32 -15.84
N LEU A 133 12.70 2.36 -17.01
CA LEU A 133 11.43 3.06 -17.21
C LEU A 133 10.37 2.54 -16.21
N VAL A 134 10.20 1.22 -16.14
CA VAL A 134 9.20 0.58 -15.28
C VAL A 134 9.52 0.84 -13.79
N MET A 135 10.81 0.81 -13.42
CA MET A 135 11.29 1.12 -12.08
C MET A 135 11.00 2.59 -11.68
N GLU A 136 11.26 3.56 -12.55
CA GLU A 136 11.04 4.99 -12.28
C GLU A 136 9.54 5.30 -12.09
N HIS A 137 8.67 4.66 -12.87
CA HIS A 137 7.22 4.76 -12.69
C HIS A 137 6.75 4.12 -11.37
N ALA A 138 7.34 2.98 -10.97
CA ALA A 138 7.00 2.33 -9.71
C ALA A 138 7.48 3.14 -8.50
N MET A 139 8.62 3.81 -8.63
CA MET A 139 9.17 4.76 -7.65
C MET A 139 8.25 5.97 -7.45
N LEU A 140 7.64 6.51 -8.53
CA LEU A 140 6.63 7.56 -8.42
C LEU A 140 5.36 7.08 -7.68
N VAL A 141 4.85 5.89 -8.01
CA VAL A 141 3.68 5.33 -7.30
C VAL A 141 3.98 5.11 -5.82
N ALA A 142 5.17 4.61 -5.49
CA ALA A 142 5.59 4.44 -4.10
C ALA A 142 5.77 5.78 -3.35
N TYR A 143 6.28 6.82 -4.02
CA TYR A 143 6.34 8.18 -3.46
C TYR A 143 4.94 8.68 -3.10
N LEU A 144 3.96 8.54 -3.99
CA LEU A 144 2.58 9.00 -3.77
C LEU A 144 1.89 8.19 -2.66
N HIS A 145 2.11 6.88 -2.64
CA HIS A 145 1.59 5.98 -1.61
C HIS A 145 2.08 6.35 -0.19
N TRP A 146 3.34 6.79 -0.03
CA TRP A 146 3.88 7.19 1.27
C TRP A 146 3.65 8.66 1.64
N ASN A 147 3.71 9.59 0.68
CA ASN A 147 3.67 11.04 0.98
C ASN A 147 2.28 11.67 0.84
N VAL A 148 1.40 11.12 -0.02
CA VAL A 148 0.02 11.61 -0.21
C VAL A 148 -0.94 10.80 0.65
N ALA A 149 -1.15 9.52 0.31
CA ALA A 149 -2.11 8.66 0.98
C ALA A 149 -1.93 7.18 0.57
N PRO A 150 -1.96 6.20 1.52
CA PRO A 150 -1.89 4.78 1.20
C PRO A 150 -2.98 4.31 0.23
N GLN A 151 -4.13 4.98 0.22
CA GLN A 151 -5.27 4.76 -0.68
C GLN A 151 -4.90 4.92 -2.16
N VAL A 152 -3.91 5.75 -2.51
CA VAL A 152 -3.44 5.91 -3.90
C VAL A 152 -2.81 4.60 -4.38
N GLY A 153 -1.89 4.04 -3.59
CA GLY A 153 -1.26 2.75 -3.88
C GLY A 153 -2.27 1.62 -3.94
N ALA A 154 -3.24 1.59 -3.02
CA ALA A 154 -4.29 0.55 -2.99
C ALA A 154 -5.24 0.63 -4.21
N PHE A 155 -5.66 1.83 -4.63
CA PHE A 155 -6.47 2.01 -5.84
C PHE A 155 -5.71 1.56 -7.10
N ILE A 156 -4.44 1.96 -7.24
CA ILE A 156 -3.59 1.53 -8.35
C ILE A 156 -3.44 0.00 -8.36
N LEU A 157 -3.25 -0.61 -7.19
CA LEU A 157 -3.08 -2.04 -7.04
C LEU A 157 -4.33 -2.87 -7.38
N GLU A 158 -5.52 -2.44 -6.93
CA GLU A 158 -6.82 -3.04 -7.32
C GLU A 158 -6.90 -3.16 -8.84
N ASN A 159 -6.77 -2.03 -9.52
CA ASN A 159 -6.99 -1.96 -10.96
C ASN A 159 -5.89 -2.65 -11.76
N LEU A 160 -4.64 -2.64 -11.28
CA LEU A 160 -3.55 -3.42 -11.89
C LEU A 160 -3.73 -4.93 -11.70
N ALA A 161 -4.26 -5.39 -10.57
CA ALA A 161 -4.57 -6.81 -10.38
C ALA A 161 -5.69 -7.26 -11.33
N THR A 162 -6.78 -6.49 -11.46
CA THR A 162 -7.83 -6.75 -12.46
C THR A 162 -7.29 -6.68 -13.90
N LYS A 163 -6.38 -5.74 -14.18
CA LYS A 163 -5.79 -5.60 -15.52
C LYS A 163 -4.85 -6.77 -15.83
N PHE A 164 -3.99 -7.18 -14.90
CA PHE A 164 -3.17 -8.39 -14.99
C PHE A 164 -4.04 -9.62 -15.28
N ASP A 165 -5.13 -9.80 -14.54
CA ASP A 165 -6.10 -10.89 -14.71
C ASP A 165 -6.66 -10.95 -16.14
N SER A 166 -7.22 -9.82 -16.62
CA SER A 166 -7.76 -9.73 -17.99
C SER A 166 -6.71 -9.97 -19.09
N LEU A 167 -5.47 -9.50 -18.89
CA LEU A 167 -4.38 -9.73 -19.84
C LEU A 167 -3.86 -11.18 -19.79
N TYR A 168 -3.93 -11.82 -18.63
CA TYR A 168 -3.55 -13.21 -18.42
C TYR A 168 -4.55 -14.17 -19.06
N GLU A 169 -5.85 -13.92 -18.96
CA GLU A 169 -6.89 -14.68 -19.67
C GLU A 169 -6.77 -14.50 -21.20
N HIS A 170 -6.38 -13.31 -21.67
CA HIS A 170 -6.13 -13.03 -23.08
C HIS A 170 -4.68 -13.28 -23.54
N MET A 171 -3.85 -14.00 -22.76
CA MET A 171 -2.42 -14.22 -23.05
C MET A 171 -2.14 -15.09 -24.30
N LEU A 172 -3.17 -15.61 -24.95
CA LEU A 172 -3.07 -16.16 -26.32
C LEU A 172 -2.61 -15.09 -27.33
N ASN A 173 -2.81 -13.80 -27.02
CA ASN A 173 -2.29 -12.69 -27.83
C ASN A 173 -0.76 -12.54 -27.64
N THR A 174 -0.04 -12.37 -28.74
CA THR A 174 1.43 -12.48 -28.82
C THR A 174 2.23 -11.40 -28.07
N GLY A 175 1.57 -10.40 -27.48
CA GLY A 175 2.18 -9.21 -26.88
C GLY A 175 3.01 -9.48 -25.61
N LYS A 176 3.68 -8.42 -25.15
CA LYS A 176 4.47 -8.37 -23.89
C LYS A 176 3.83 -7.51 -22.79
N GLU A 177 2.52 -7.25 -22.91
CA GLU A 177 1.72 -6.48 -21.95
C GLU A 177 1.68 -7.15 -20.56
N VAL A 178 1.54 -8.48 -20.51
CA VAL A 178 1.56 -9.26 -19.26
C VAL A 178 2.95 -9.20 -18.61
N ASP A 179 4.02 -9.40 -19.40
CA ASP A 179 5.40 -9.31 -18.92
C ASP A 179 5.68 -7.94 -18.26
N ASN A 180 5.25 -6.84 -18.90
CA ASN A 180 5.39 -5.48 -18.38
C ASN A 180 4.57 -5.27 -17.10
N CYS A 181 3.33 -5.75 -17.06
CA CYS A 181 2.45 -5.62 -15.88
C CYS A 181 3.02 -6.40 -14.67
N VAL A 182 3.49 -7.62 -14.89
CA VAL A 182 4.15 -8.46 -13.87
C VAL A 182 5.45 -7.82 -13.37
N LEU A 183 6.27 -7.28 -14.28
CA LEU A 183 7.49 -6.56 -13.93
C LEU A 183 7.19 -5.32 -13.07
N PHE A 184 6.13 -4.58 -13.38
CA PHE A 184 5.71 -3.43 -12.59
C PHE A 184 5.24 -3.81 -11.18
N LEU A 185 4.43 -4.87 -11.05
CA LEU A 185 4.02 -5.41 -9.75
C LEU A 185 5.24 -5.86 -8.91
N ALA A 186 6.26 -6.45 -9.54
CA ALA A 186 7.51 -6.81 -8.88
C ALA A 186 8.29 -5.58 -8.35
N TYR A 187 8.33 -4.47 -9.10
CA TYR A 187 8.94 -3.22 -8.62
C TYR A 187 8.12 -2.53 -7.50
N LEU A 188 6.78 -2.56 -7.55
CA LEU A 188 5.94 -2.06 -6.45
C LEU A 188 6.20 -2.81 -5.13
N PHE A 189 6.40 -4.13 -5.19
CA PHE A 189 6.85 -4.94 -4.05
C PHE A 189 8.25 -4.52 -3.55
N MET A 190 9.18 -4.28 -4.48
CA MET A 190 10.55 -3.87 -4.12
C MET A 190 10.60 -2.50 -3.45
N PHE A 191 9.78 -1.55 -3.90
CA PHE A 191 9.56 -0.25 -3.25
C PHE A 191 8.58 -0.29 -2.08
N LYS A 192 8.25 -1.49 -1.55
CA LYS A 192 7.42 -1.69 -0.35
C LYS A 192 6.01 -1.10 -0.40
N VAL A 193 5.44 -0.93 -1.59
CA VAL A 193 4.01 -0.61 -1.72
C VAL A 193 3.18 -1.83 -1.32
N THR A 194 3.64 -3.03 -1.67
CA THR A 194 2.95 -4.30 -1.42
C THR A 194 3.79 -5.29 -0.60
N HIS A 195 3.10 -6.16 0.13
CA HIS A 195 3.72 -7.27 0.85
C HIS A 195 4.13 -8.42 -0.09
N ALA A 196 5.08 -9.26 0.33
CA ALA A 196 5.58 -10.41 -0.45
C ALA A 196 4.46 -11.39 -0.85
N ARG A 197 3.41 -11.51 -0.03
CA ARG A 197 2.24 -12.36 -0.26
C ARG A 197 1.68 -12.25 -1.68
N LEU A 198 1.50 -11.02 -2.19
CA LEU A 198 0.93 -10.82 -3.53
C LEU A 198 1.80 -11.43 -4.64
N ILE A 199 3.12 -11.30 -4.53
CA ILE A 199 4.05 -11.87 -5.52
C ILE A 199 4.07 -13.40 -5.42
N HIS A 200 4.01 -13.96 -4.21
CA HIS A 200 3.86 -15.41 -4.03
C HIS A 200 2.53 -15.94 -4.57
N ASP A 201 1.41 -15.22 -4.41
CA ASP A 201 0.11 -15.60 -4.97
C ASP A 201 0.12 -15.56 -6.51
N ILE A 202 0.77 -14.56 -7.12
CA ILE A 202 0.99 -14.51 -8.58
C ILE A 202 1.84 -15.70 -9.04
N ILE A 203 2.97 -16.00 -8.38
CA ILE A 203 3.79 -17.17 -8.70
C ILE A 203 2.97 -18.46 -8.56
N ARG A 204 2.15 -18.60 -7.50
CA ARG A 204 1.29 -19.77 -7.28
C ARG A 204 0.27 -19.95 -8.41
N ARG A 205 -0.33 -18.86 -8.92
CA ARG A 205 -1.22 -18.90 -10.09
C ARG A 205 -0.50 -19.36 -11.36
N LEU A 206 0.66 -18.78 -11.66
CA LEU A 206 1.50 -19.16 -12.81
C LEU A 206 1.98 -20.64 -12.71
N THR A 207 2.21 -21.12 -11.49
CA THR A 207 2.60 -22.52 -11.21
C THR A 207 1.43 -23.50 -11.36
N ALA A 208 0.18 -23.04 -11.32
CA ALA A 208 -0.99 -23.91 -11.48
C ALA A 208 -1.14 -24.40 -12.92
N SER A 209 -1.06 -23.48 -13.90
CA SER A 209 -1.09 -23.74 -15.34
C SER A 209 0.25 -24.24 -15.89
N PHE A 210 1.37 -23.66 -15.43
CA PHE A 210 2.74 -24.10 -15.73
C PHE A 210 3.11 -24.17 -17.23
N GLY A 211 2.50 -23.31 -18.05
CA GLY A 211 2.82 -23.22 -19.49
C GLY A 211 4.17 -22.56 -19.77
N ALA A 212 4.66 -22.66 -21.02
CA ALA A 212 5.95 -22.10 -21.42
C ALA A 212 6.04 -20.56 -21.22
N ARG A 213 4.91 -19.83 -21.36
CA ARG A 213 4.82 -18.40 -21.05
C ARG A 213 4.81 -18.13 -19.53
N ASP A 214 4.18 -18.98 -18.74
CA ASP A 214 4.18 -18.87 -17.27
C ASP A 214 5.61 -19.00 -16.72
N VAL A 215 6.40 -19.91 -17.28
CA VAL A 215 7.83 -20.07 -16.95
C VAL A 215 8.64 -18.81 -17.30
N GLU A 216 8.37 -18.15 -18.43
CA GLU A 216 8.98 -16.85 -18.78
C GLU A 216 8.61 -15.75 -17.76
N LEU A 217 7.33 -15.68 -17.35
CA LEU A 217 6.85 -14.71 -16.36
C LEU A 217 7.43 -14.96 -14.97
N ILE A 218 7.48 -16.21 -14.50
CA ILE A 218 8.12 -16.60 -13.24
C ILE A 218 9.61 -16.24 -13.27
N LEU A 219 10.31 -16.51 -14.37
CA LEU A 219 11.71 -16.10 -14.56
C LEU A 219 11.90 -14.58 -14.48
N SER A 220 10.95 -13.79 -15.01
CA SER A 220 10.97 -12.32 -14.91
C SER A 220 10.82 -11.84 -13.46
N ILE A 221 9.86 -12.41 -12.72
CA ILE A 221 9.65 -12.13 -11.29
C ILE A 221 10.90 -12.49 -10.47
N LEU A 222 11.45 -13.69 -10.70
CA LEU A 222 12.61 -14.18 -9.95
C LEU A 222 13.86 -13.32 -10.18
N ARG A 223 14.12 -12.88 -11.42
CA ARG A 223 15.22 -11.95 -11.72
C ARG A 223 15.05 -10.58 -11.06
N SER A 224 13.82 -10.06 -11.00
CA SER A 224 13.57 -8.68 -10.56
C SER A 224 13.33 -8.54 -9.05
N ALA A 225 12.69 -9.55 -8.43
CA ALA A 225 12.25 -9.52 -7.03
C ALA A 225 12.74 -10.70 -6.19
N GLY A 226 13.38 -11.72 -6.76
CA GLY A 226 13.71 -12.99 -6.08
C GLY A 226 14.55 -12.83 -4.80
N PHE A 227 15.60 -12.01 -4.82
CA PHE A 227 16.37 -11.70 -3.61
C PHE A 227 15.57 -10.89 -2.58
N GLY A 228 14.63 -10.06 -3.04
CA GLY A 228 13.68 -9.36 -2.19
C GLY A 228 12.71 -10.30 -1.47
N LEU A 229 12.17 -11.29 -2.18
CA LEU A 229 11.33 -12.36 -1.60
C LEU A 229 12.14 -13.14 -0.55
N ARG A 230 13.34 -13.62 -0.90
CA ARG A 230 14.24 -14.33 0.04
C ARG A 230 14.52 -13.56 1.33
N LYS A 231 14.68 -12.23 1.23
CA LYS A 231 15.02 -11.36 2.37
C LYS A 231 13.83 -11.08 3.28
N ARG A 232 12.60 -11.12 2.76
CA ARG A 232 11.37 -10.85 3.52
C ARG A 232 10.70 -12.13 4.01
N ASP A 233 10.52 -13.10 3.13
CA ASP A 233 9.85 -14.37 3.40
C ASP A 233 10.64 -15.55 2.81
N PRO A 234 11.65 -16.04 3.55
CA PRO A 234 12.41 -17.23 3.16
C PRO A 234 11.61 -18.54 3.34
N VAL A 235 10.39 -18.52 3.90
CA VAL A 235 9.55 -19.70 4.11
C VAL A 235 8.64 -19.90 2.89
N ALA A 236 7.88 -18.88 2.48
CA ALA A 236 7.08 -18.93 1.25
C ALA A 236 7.96 -19.12 -0.01
N LEU A 237 9.20 -18.62 -0.01
CA LEU A 237 10.14 -18.94 -1.09
C LEU A 237 10.52 -20.43 -1.14
N LYS A 238 10.62 -21.12 0.01
CA LYS A 238 10.84 -22.57 0.04
C LYS A 238 9.60 -23.35 -0.41
N GLU A 239 8.41 -22.91 -0.01
CA GLU A 239 7.13 -23.49 -0.45
C GLU A 239 7.01 -23.42 -1.98
N THR A 240 7.13 -22.21 -2.55
CA THR A 240 7.08 -22.01 -4.02
C THR A 240 8.15 -22.81 -4.76
N MET A 241 9.36 -22.96 -4.21
CA MET A 241 10.40 -23.83 -4.77
C MET A 241 9.97 -25.31 -4.80
N ILE A 242 9.40 -25.83 -3.72
CA ILE A 242 8.93 -27.23 -3.66
C ILE A 242 7.79 -27.44 -4.66
N SER A 243 6.82 -26.52 -4.75
CA SER A 243 5.72 -26.59 -5.71
C SER A 243 6.20 -26.57 -7.16
N LEU A 244 7.16 -25.69 -7.49
CA LEU A 244 7.77 -25.62 -8.83
C LEU A 244 8.55 -26.89 -9.19
N GLN A 245 9.29 -27.47 -8.24
CA GLN A 245 9.98 -28.75 -8.44
C GLN A 245 8.99 -29.90 -8.66
N GLN A 246 7.94 -30.00 -7.85
CA GLN A 246 6.90 -31.02 -8.01
C GLN A 246 6.21 -30.93 -9.38
N LYS A 247 5.83 -29.72 -9.82
CA LYS A 247 5.27 -29.50 -11.16
C LYS A 247 6.24 -29.89 -12.27
N CYS A 248 7.52 -29.51 -12.15
CA CYS A 248 8.54 -29.88 -13.13
C CYS A 248 8.88 -31.39 -13.16
N MET A 249 8.55 -32.15 -12.11
CA MET A 249 8.68 -33.62 -12.08
C MET A 249 7.44 -34.34 -12.64
N GLN A 250 6.26 -33.74 -12.49
CA GLN A 250 5.01 -34.26 -13.06
C GLN A 250 4.92 -34.02 -14.57
N ASP A 251 5.55 -32.95 -15.05
CA ASP A 251 5.61 -32.59 -16.44
C ASP A 251 6.64 -33.46 -17.18
N SER A 252 6.14 -34.30 -18.10
CA SER A 252 6.96 -35.20 -18.91
C SER A 252 7.90 -34.45 -19.86
N ASP A 253 7.61 -33.20 -20.19
CA ASP A 253 8.34 -32.44 -21.20
C ASP A 253 9.51 -31.65 -20.58
N GLN A 254 10.72 -32.15 -20.80
CA GLN A 254 11.99 -31.75 -20.18
C GLN A 254 12.58 -30.46 -20.78
N ASP A 255 11.76 -29.42 -20.90
CA ASP A 255 12.12 -28.10 -21.42
C ASP A 255 13.32 -27.48 -20.67
N GLN A 256 14.32 -27.05 -21.44
CA GLN A 256 15.52 -26.37 -20.95
C GLN A 256 15.17 -25.08 -20.18
N ARG A 257 14.05 -24.41 -20.52
CA ARG A 257 13.58 -23.21 -19.82
C ARG A 257 13.16 -23.50 -18.38
N LYS A 258 12.49 -24.64 -18.14
CA LYS A 258 12.07 -25.09 -16.80
C LYS A 258 13.30 -25.41 -15.94
N LYS A 259 14.31 -26.06 -16.52
CA LYS A 259 15.60 -26.34 -15.85
C LYS A 259 16.32 -25.05 -15.47
N PHE A 260 16.47 -24.13 -16.43
CA PHE A 260 17.09 -22.82 -16.19
C PHE A 260 16.33 -21.99 -15.11
N MET A 261 15.01 -22.07 -15.05
CA MET A 261 14.20 -21.47 -13.98
C MET A 261 14.53 -22.06 -12.60
N LEU A 262 14.67 -23.38 -12.48
CA LEU A 262 15.07 -24.03 -11.24
C LEU A 262 16.52 -23.67 -10.85
N ASP A 263 17.43 -23.52 -11.81
CA ASP A 263 18.80 -23.05 -11.57
C ASP A 263 18.84 -21.62 -11.04
N VAL A 264 18.05 -20.71 -11.63
CA VAL A 264 17.87 -19.33 -11.13
C VAL A 264 17.28 -19.32 -9.72
N LEU A 265 16.29 -20.16 -9.44
CA LEU A 265 15.68 -20.26 -8.12
C LEU A 265 16.66 -20.81 -7.06
N MET A 266 17.49 -21.78 -7.44
CA MET A 266 18.60 -22.29 -6.62
C MET A 266 19.70 -21.24 -6.39
N ALA A 267 20.02 -20.44 -7.40
CA ALA A 267 20.95 -19.32 -7.27
C ALA A 267 20.42 -18.27 -6.28
N ILE A 268 19.13 -17.92 -6.35
CA ILE A 268 18.46 -17.03 -5.39
C ILE A 268 18.54 -17.62 -3.98
N LYS A 269 18.10 -18.87 -3.77
CA LYS A 269 18.15 -19.58 -2.47
C LYS A 269 19.54 -19.53 -1.84
N ASN A 270 20.58 -19.72 -2.64
CA ASN A 270 21.99 -19.73 -2.23
C ASN A 270 22.65 -18.33 -2.21
N ASN A 271 21.88 -17.26 -2.42
CA ASN A 271 22.34 -15.87 -2.48
C ASN A 271 23.40 -15.57 -3.56
N ASN A 272 23.46 -16.37 -4.63
CA ASN A 272 24.50 -16.29 -5.65
C ASN A 272 24.03 -15.47 -6.86
N ILE A 273 24.16 -14.14 -6.74
CA ILE A 273 23.75 -13.16 -7.77
C ILE A 273 24.47 -13.40 -9.11
N GLN A 274 25.76 -13.76 -9.07
CA GLN A 274 26.60 -13.93 -10.27
C GLN A 274 26.10 -15.04 -11.23
N LYS A 275 25.29 -16.00 -10.74
CA LYS A 275 24.72 -17.07 -11.58
C LYS A 275 23.48 -16.65 -12.36
N ILE A 276 22.95 -15.44 -12.16
CA ILE A 276 21.70 -14.98 -12.77
C ILE A 276 22.00 -13.90 -13.82
N PRO A 277 21.88 -14.19 -15.12
CA PRO A 277 22.11 -13.19 -16.16
C PRO A 277 21.07 -12.06 -16.07
N ASN A 278 21.54 -10.83 -16.25
CA ASN A 278 20.77 -9.59 -16.23
C ASN A 278 20.06 -9.29 -14.89
N CYS A 279 20.62 -9.74 -13.76
CA CYS A 279 20.16 -9.41 -12.42
C CYS A 279 21.16 -8.49 -11.70
N ASP A 280 20.95 -7.18 -11.77
CA ASP A 280 21.68 -6.20 -10.95
C ASP A 280 20.76 -5.60 -9.87
N PRO A 281 20.90 -6.00 -8.58
CA PRO A 281 20.13 -5.41 -7.49
C PRO A 281 20.57 -3.99 -7.13
N SER A 282 21.77 -3.54 -7.56
CA SER A 282 22.35 -2.23 -7.18
C SER A 282 21.44 -1.06 -7.56
N MET A 283 20.90 -1.08 -8.79
CA MET A 283 19.96 -0.08 -9.29
C MET A 283 18.71 0.06 -8.40
N VAL A 284 18.10 -1.07 -8.03
CA VAL A 284 16.88 -1.10 -7.21
C VAL A 284 17.18 -0.67 -5.78
N GLU A 285 18.31 -1.07 -5.21
CA GLU A 285 18.76 -0.61 -3.90
C GLU A 285 19.06 0.90 -3.89
N HIS A 286 19.64 1.45 -4.95
CA HIS A 286 19.89 2.88 -5.11
C HIS A 286 18.58 3.67 -5.16
N ALA A 287 17.67 3.30 -6.07
CA ALA A 287 16.36 3.91 -6.19
C ALA A 287 15.56 3.81 -4.87
N SER A 288 15.65 2.68 -4.16
CA SER A 288 15.03 2.50 -2.84
C SER A 288 15.63 3.44 -1.78
N LYS A 289 16.95 3.63 -1.75
CA LYS A 289 17.62 4.58 -0.85
C LYS A 289 17.19 6.03 -1.12
N ILE A 290 17.08 6.44 -2.39
CA ILE A 290 16.56 7.75 -2.78
C ILE A 290 15.10 7.87 -2.31
N LEU A 291 14.24 6.92 -2.67
CA LEU A 291 12.82 6.97 -2.30
C LEU A 291 12.62 7.07 -0.78
N HIS A 292 13.45 6.38 0.00
CA HIS A 292 13.47 6.46 1.46
C HIS A 292 13.87 7.86 1.99
N SER A 293 14.80 8.57 1.35
CA SER A 293 15.18 9.93 1.76
C SER A 293 14.14 10.99 1.35
N LEU A 294 13.32 10.70 0.35
CA LEU A 294 12.18 11.52 -0.10
C LEU A 294 10.90 11.35 0.77
N CYS A 295 10.90 10.45 1.74
CA CYS A 295 9.74 10.20 2.61
C CYS A 295 9.66 11.23 3.75
N ARG A 296 8.47 11.80 3.99
CA ARG A 296 8.25 12.78 5.07
C ARG A 296 8.43 12.16 6.46
N LYS A 297 9.20 12.83 7.34
CA LYS A 297 9.40 12.44 8.73
C LYS A 297 8.05 12.35 9.46
N GLY A 298 7.68 11.15 9.91
CA GLY A 298 6.41 10.89 10.60
C GLY A 298 5.46 9.97 9.83
N ASN A 299 5.61 9.85 8.50
CA ASN A 299 4.80 8.91 7.73
C ASN A 299 5.35 7.50 7.92
N ALA A 300 4.51 6.59 8.42
CA ALA A 300 4.85 5.18 8.49
C ALA A 300 4.89 4.60 7.07
N MET A 301 5.98 3.88 6.72
CA MET A 301 6.07 3.09 5.49
C MET A 301 5.15 1.87 5.62
N GLN A 302 3.86 2.08 5.44
CA GLN A 302 2.82 1.05 5.55
C GLN A 302 2.79 0.22 4.28
N GLU A 303 3.04 -1.08 4.39
CA GLU A 303 2.96 -2.01 3.26
C GLU A 303 1.52 -2.54 3.13
N LEU A 304 1.02 -2.65 1.89
CA LEU A 304 -0.29 -3.21 1.59
C LEU A 304 -0.20 -4.75 1.62
N ASN A 305 -0.73 -5.38 2.68
CA ASN A 305 -0.80 -6.83 2.83
C ASN A 305 -2.20 -7.35 2.47
N ILE A 306 -2.34 -7.84 1.24
CA ILE A 306 -3.58 -8.30 0.62
C ILE A 306 -3.25 -9.49 -0.28
N SER A 307 -4.19 -10.45 -0.44
CA SER A 307 -4.02 -11.56 -1.39
C SER A 307 -4.38 -11.13 -2.81
N LEU A 308 -3.92 -11.89 -3.81
CA LEU A 308 -4.35 -11.66 -5.20
C LEU A 308 -5.87 -11.82 -5.36
N LEU A 309 -6.46 -12.83 -4.71
CA LEU A 309 -7.90 -13.10 -4.76
C LEU A 309 -8.73 -11.95 -4.15
N ASP A 310 -8.30 -11.40 -3.00
CA ASP A 310 -9.00 -10.28 -2.37
C ASP A 310 -8.94 -8.99 -3.22
N LEU A 311 -7.92 -8.83 -4.07
CA LEU A 311 -7.86 -7.73 -5.04
C LEU A 311 -8.82 -7.92 -6.22
N LEU A 312 -8.93 -9.14 -6.75
CA LEU A 312 -9.86 -9.43 -7.86
C LEU A 312 -11.33 -9.30 -7.42
N HIS A 313 -11.65 -9.81 -6.23
CA HIS A 313 -13.00 -9.75 -5.65
C HIS A 313 -13.29 -8.44 -4.88
N ALA A 314 -12.46 -7.39 -5.02
CA ALA A 314 -12.62 -6.14 -4.27
C ALA A 314 -13.95 -5.38 -4.54
N LYS A 315 -14.57 -5.61 -5.72
CA LYS A 315 -15.90 -5.07 -6.05
C LYS A 315 -17.03 -5.76 -5.28
N GLU A 316 -16.86 -7.04 -4.96
CA GLU A 316 -17.85 -7.88 -4.28
C GLU A 316 -17.67 -7.83 -2.76
N ARG A 317 -16.42 -7.92 -2.29
CA ARG A 317 -16.01 -7.93 -0.88
C ARG A 317 -15.89 -6.54 -0.26
N GLY A 318 -16.11 -5.49 -1.05
CA GLY A 318 -15.88 -4.11 -0.66
C GLY A 318 -14.40 -3.71 -0.71
N LYS A 319 -14.17 -2.41 -0.96
CA LYS A 319 -12.84 -1.83 -1.17
C LYS A 319 -12.10 -1.65 0.15
N TRP A 320 -11.31 -2.65 0.56
CA TRP A 320 -10.65 -2.75 1.88
C TRP A 320 -9.80 -1.55 2.35
N TRP A 321 -9.44 -0.61 1.46
CA TRP A 321 -8.71 0.62 1.75
C TRP A 321 -9.60 1.88 1.93
N LEU A 322 -10.92 1.75 1.74
CA LEU A 322 -11.90 2.81 2.02
C LEU A 322 -12.42 2.69 3.45
N VAL A 323 -12.25 3.76 4.23
CA VAL A 323 -12.71 3.82 5.62
C VAL A 323 -14.24 3.71 5.65
N GLY A 324 -14.76 2.67 6.29
CA GLY A 324 -16.20 2.41 6.42
C GLY A 324 -16.75 1.31 5.50
N SER A 325 -15.96 0.71 4.61
CA SER A 325 -16.40 -0.47 3.84
C SER A 325 -16.35 -1.75 4.68
N ALA A 326 -17.40 -2.60 4.60
CA ALA A 326 -17.52 -3.86 5.34
C ALA A 326 -16.67 -5.00 4.73
N TRP A 327 -15.35 -4.83 4.65
CA TRP A 327 -14.44 -5.85 4.14
C TRP A 327 -14.06 -6.88 5.23
N THR A 328 -14.23 -8.16 4.92
CA THR A 328 -13.85 -9.29 5.80
C THR A 328 -12.87 -10.23 5.08
N PRO A 329 -11.58 -10.30 5.49
CA PRO A 329 -10.60 -11.18 4.85
C PRO A 329 -10.90 -12.64 5.16
N GLN A 330 -11.07 -13.42 4.08
CA GLN A 330 -11.52 -14.83 4.12
C GLN A 330 -10.36 -15.83 4.28
N ASP A 331 -9.14 -15.47 3.85
CA ASP A 331 -7.91 -16.27 4.01
C ASP A 331 -7.36 -16.22 5.46
N ALA A 332 -8.19 -16.58 6.43
CA ALA A 332 -7.85 -16.65 7.85
C ALA A 332 -7.89 -18.08 8.39
N CYS A 333 -7.54 -19.04 7.56
CA CYS A 333 -7.37 -20.44 7.92
C CYS A 333 -6.10 -20.98 7.25
N ALA A 334 -5.29 -21.71 8.02
CA ALA A 334 -4.04 -22.38 7.60
C ALA A 334 -2.76 -21.54 7.35
N SER A 335 -2.64 -20.33 7.89
CA SER A 335 -1.33 -19.82 8.33
C SER A 335 -1.46 -19.02 9.62
N SER A 336 -0.78 -19.49 10.68
CA SER A 336 -1.01 -19.07 12.07
C SER A 336 -0.32 -17.75 12.46
N GLU A 337 -0.26 -16.77 11.55
CA GLU A 337 0.29 -15.44 11.82
C GLU A 337 -0.60 -14.33 11.23
N CYS A 338 -0.74 -13.22 11.98
CA CYS A 338 -1.46 -12.00 11.58
C CYS A 338 -3.01 -12.01 11.50
N LYS A 339 -3.69 -12.60 12.50
CA LYS A 339 -4.95 -12.04 13.04
C LYS A 339 -4.94 -11.97 14.58
N VAL A 340 -4.08 -11.12 15.15
CA VAL A 340 -4.18 -10.69 16.56
C VAL A 340 -4.15 -9.16 16.67
N LYS A 341 -5.20 -8.53 16.16
CA LYS A 341 -5.73 -7.30 16.76
C LYS A 341 -7.20 -7.61 17.10
N ALA A 342 -7.55 -7.45 18.38
CA ALA A 342 -8.84 -7.85 18.98
C ALA A 342 -9.07 -9.37 19.21
N ALA A 343 -8.04 -10.13 19.61
CA ALA A 343 -8.21 -11.50 20.12
C ALA A 343 -7.23 -11.87 21.27
N VAL A 344 -7.06 -10.96 22.24
CA VAL A 344 -6.64 -11.34 23.60
C VAL A 344 -7.71 -10.85 24.57
N SER A 345 -8.88 -11.46 24.43
CA SER A 345 -9.90 -11.54 25.46
C SER A 345 -10.16 -13.02 25.72
N GLU A 346 -9.11 -13.74 26.16
CA GLU A 346 -9.32 -14.57 27.35
C GLU A 346 -10.05 -13.66 28.34
N ALA A 347 -11.24 -14.05 28.77
CA ALA A 347 -12.05 -13.21 29.65
C ALA A 347 -11.38 -13.16 31.02
N PHE A 348 -10.38 -12.29 31.16
CA PHE A 348 -9.62 -12.09 32.38
C PHE A 348 -10.62 -11.90 33.52
N SER A 349 -10.44 -12.68 34.58
CA SER A 349 -11.34 -12.67 35.74
C SER A 349 -11.66 -11.23 36.12
N SER A 350 -12.95 -10.91 36.27
CA SER A 350 -13.43 -9.53 36.49
C SER A 350 -12.73 -8.83 37.65
N LYS A 351 -12.26 -9.61 38.64
CA LYS A 351 -11.41 -9.19 39.75
C LYS A 351 -10.04 -8.63 39.30
N ILE A 352 -9.36 -9.29 38.37
CA ILE A 352 -8.03 -8.87 37.84
C ILE A 352 -8.17 -7.58 37.02
N VAL A 353 -9.22 -7.46 36.22
CA VAL A 353 -9.53 -6.24 35.45
C VAL A 353 -9.86 -5.05 36.37
N GLN A 354 -10.52 -5.30 37.51
CA GLN A 354 -10.76 -4.28 38.54
C GLN A 354 -9.46 -3.88 39.25
N LEU A 355 -8.59 -4.83 39.62
CA LEU A 355 -7.27 -4.56 40.20
C LEU A 355 -6.39 -3.72 39.26
N ALA A 356 -6.41 -4.00 37.94
CA ALA A 356 -5.68 -3.20 36.95
C ALA A 356 -6.11 -1.73 36.95
N LYS A 357 -7.43 -1.46 37.12
CA LYS A 357 -7.96 -0.09 37.23
C LYS A 357 -7.55 0.58 38.56
N GLN A 358 -7.52 -0.16 39.66
CA GLN A 358 -7.08 0.35 40.97
C GLN A 358 -5.58 0.70 40.97
N GLN A 359 -4.75 -0.04 40.23
CA GLN A 359 -3.31 0.22 40.07
C GLN A 359 -2.98 1.24 38.95
N HIS A 360 -3.93 2.12 38.59
CA HIS A 360 -3.77 3.20 37.60
C HIS A 360 -3.22 2.77 36.22
N MET A 361 -3.57 1.57 35.76
CA MET A 361 -3.27 1.12 34.41
C MET A 361 -4.22 1.79 33.41
N ASN A 362 -3.93 3.06 33.09
CA ASN A 362 -4.86 3.89 32.30
C ASN A 362 -4.94 3.45 30.82
N THR A 363 -3.83 3.00 30.22
CA THR A 363 -3.79 2.55 28.82
C THR A 363 -4.19 1.08 28.69
N ASP A 364 -4.81 0.71 27.56
CA ASP A 364 -5.24 -0.67 27.31
C ASP A 364 -4.04 -1.64 27.24
N ILE A 365 -2.87 -1.16 26.77
CA ILE A 365 -1.63 -1.93 26.76
C ILE A 365 -1.17 -2.26 28.17
N ARG A 366 -1.16 -1.27 29.09
CA ARG A 366 -0.83 -1.52 30.50
C ARG A 366 -1.80 -2.50 31.15
N ARG A 367 -3.11 -2.35 30.88
CA ARG A 367 -4.14 -3.28 31.40
C ARG A 367 -3.94 -4.70 30.89
N ASN A 368 -3.72 -4.89 29.60
CA ASN A 368 -3.51 -6.21 29.02
C ASN A 368 -2.23 -6.87 29.55
N VAL A 369 -1.11 -6.13 29.59
CA VAL A 369 0.15 -6.65 30.15
C VAL A 369 0.01 -6.99 31.63
N PHE A 370 -0.64 -6.14 32.43
CA PHE A 370 -0.91 -6.42 33.84
C PHE A 370 -1.78 -7.68 34.02
N CYS A 371 -2.86 -7.81 33.24
CA CYS A 371 -3.74 -8.97 33.31
C CYS A 371 -3.02 -10.25 32.89
N ILE A 372 -2.15 -10.21 31.87
CA ILE A 372 -1.32 -11.36 31.46
C ILE A 372 -0.35 -11.74 32.58
N ILE A 373 0.41 -10.79 33.13
CA ILE A 373 1.38 -11.04 34.21
C ILE A 373 0.72 -11.64 35.45
N MET A 374 -0.50 -11.20 35.78
CA MET A 374 -1.27 -11.65 36.95
C MET A 374 -2.14 -12.90 36.72
N SER A 375 -2.28 -13.36 35.46
CA SER A 375 -3.06 -14.56 35.10
C SER A 375 -2.21 -15.70 34.54
N ALA A 376 -0.90 -15.50 34.39
CA ALA A 376 0.02 -16.50 33.89
C ALA A 376 0.42 -17.49 34.99
N GLU A 377 0.57 -18.76 34.63
CA GLU A 377 0.98 -19.82 35.56
C GLU A 377 2.49 -19.85 35.79
N ASP A 378 3.27 -19.48 34.76
CA ASP A 378 4.74 -19.45 34.80
C ASP A 378 5.32 -18.34 33.88
N TYR A 379 6.60 -18.01 34.04
CA TYR A 379 7.27 -16.97 33.26
C TYR A 379 7.28 -17.26 31.75
N LEU A 380 7.27 -18.54 31.35
CA LEU A 380 7.19 -18.93 29.94
C LEU A 380 5.84 -18.54 29.33
N ASP A 381 4.72 -18.90 29.98
CA ASP A 381 3.36 -18.54 29.56
C ASP A 381 3.15 -17.02 29.53
N ALA A 382 3.60 -16.33 30.58
CA ALA A 382 3.58 -14.87 30.63
C ALA A 382 4.37 -14.23 29.48
N SER A 383 5.57 -14.77 29.20
CA SER A 383 6.41 -14.26 28.13
C SER A 383 5.76 -14.47 26.76
N GLU A 384 5.19 -15.65 26.48
CA GLU A 384 4.56 -15.94 25.20
C GLU A 384 3.33 -15.05 24.98
N LYS A 385 2.45 -14.94 25.98
CA LYS A 385 1.26 -14.07 25.95
C LYS A 385 1.62 -12.60 25.73
N ILE A 386 2.68 -12.08 26.37
CA ILE A 386 3.18 -10.71 26.12
C ILE A 386 3.76 -10.56 24.71
N LEU A 387 4.50 -11.57 24.21
CA LEU A 387 5.08 -11.52 22.87
C LEU A 387 4.03 -11.55 21.76
N ARG A 388 2.93 -12.31 21.95
CA ARG A 388 1.78 -12.33 21.03
C ARG A 388 1.11 -10.95 20.86
N LEU A 389 1.30 -10.01 21.79
CA LEU A 389 0.82 -8.62 21.66
C LEU A 389 1.55 -7.77 20.60
N ASN A 390 2.71 -8.21 20.10
CA ASN A 390 3.47 -7.55 19.02
C ASN A 390 3.66 -6.02 19.22
N LEU A 391 4.09 -5.65 20.42
CA LEU A 391 4.21 -4.25 20.86
C LEU A 391 5.34 -3.51 20.11
N SER A 392 5.06 -2.27 19.70
CA SER A 392 6.03 -1.40 19.04
C SER A 392 7.06 -0.82 20.01
N GLY A 393 8.18 -0.29 19.50
CA GLY A 393 9.34 0.09 20.30
C GLY A 393 9.07 1.05 21.48
N THR A 394 8.10 1.97 21.35
CA THR A 394 7.67 2.86 22.44
C THR A 394 6.79 2.15 23.46
N GLN A 395 6.00 1.16 23.04
CA GLN A 395 5.12 0.35 23.87
C GLN A 395 5.88 -0.72 24.66
N LEU A 396 7.09 -1.11 24.23
CA LEU A 396 7.97 -2.02 25.00
C LEU A 396 8.35 -1.41 26.38
N ARG A 397 8.50 -0.08 26.48
CA ARG A 397 8.75 0.60 27.76
C ARG A 397 7.61 0.38 28.76
N GLU A 398 6.37 0.27 28.27
CA GLU A 398 5.19 0.01 29.11
C GLU A 398 5.23 -1.40 29.73
N VAL A 399 5.81 -2.39 29.04
CA VAL A 399 6.01 -3.74 29.60
C VAL A 399 6.99 -3.68 30.78
N CYS A 400 8.14 -3.03 30.61
CA CYS A 400 9.12 -2.83 31.69
C CYS A 400 8.52 -2.08 32.88
N TYR A 401 7.73 -1.03 32.61
CA TYR A 401 7.07 -0.25 33.65
C TYR A 401 6.05 -1.06 34.45
N VAL A 402 5.19 -1.84 33.79
CA VAL A 402 4.19 -2.68 34.47
C VAL A 402 4.87 -3.79 35.28
N LEU A 403 5.88 -4.48 34.71
CA LEU A 403 6.63 -5.53 35.39
C LEU A 403 7.30 -5.01 36.67
N LEU A 404 7.97 -3.85 36.60
CA LEU A 404 8.60 -3.21 37.75
C LEU A 404 7.55 -2.72 38.77
N HIS A 405 6.41 -2.19 38.31
CA HIS A 405 5.31 -1.77 39.18
C HIS A 405 4.70 -2.94 39.95
N CYS A 406 4.52 -4.10 39.33
CA CYS A 406 4.05 -5.31 40.00
C CYS A 406 5.05 -5.76 41.08
N CYS A 407 6.33 -5.87 40.73
CA CYS A 407 7.40 -6.25 41.66
C CYS A 407 7.47 -5.36 42.92
N ILE A 408 7.34 -4.03 42.77
CA ILE A 408 7.38 -3.07 43.89
C ILE A 408 6.11 -3.10 44.76
N LYS A 409 4.96 -3.54 44.22
CA LYS A 409 3.67 -3.55 44.94
C LYS A 409 3.36 -4.87 45.64
N GLU A 410 4.13 -5.93 45.39
CA GLU A 410 3.99 -7.21 46.08
C GLU A 410 4.66 -7.14 47.47
N LYS A 411 4.05 -7.77 48.49
CA LYS A 411 4.54 -7.66 49.88
C LYS A 411 5.85 -8.43 50.13
N ASN A 412 6.07 -9.48 49.36
CA ASN A 412 7.24 -10.35 49.41
C ASN A 412 7.90 -10.32 48.03
N TYR A 413 9.22 -10.41 47.97
CA TYR A 413 9.91 -10.51 46.68
C TYR A 413 9.55 -11.82 45.98
N ASN A 414 9.14 -11.72 44.71
CA ASN A 414 8.80 -12.86 43.89
C ASN A 414 9.83 -13.00 42.74
N PRO A 415 10.68 -14.05 42.74
CA PRO A 415 11.71 -14.25 41.72
C PRO A 415 11.19 -14.33 40.27
N TYR A 416 9.90 -14.65 40.08
CA TYR A 416 9.20 -14.68 38.79
C TYR A 416 9.46 -13.42 37.94
N TYR A 417 9.35 -12.22 38.53
CA TYR A 417 9.55 -10.97 37.78
C TYR A 417 10.99 -10.80 37.27
N ALA A 418 11.98 -11.24 38.05
CA ALA A 418 13.39 -11.16 37.65
C ALA A 418 13.71 -12.16 36.53
N VAL A 419 13.16 -13.37 36.57
CA VAL A 419 13.30 -14.36 35.48
C VAL A 419 12.62 -13.85 34.21
N LEU A 420 11.40 -13.32 34.32
CA LEU A 420 10.66 -12.73 33.19
C LEU A 420 11.38 -11.51 32.59
N ALA A 421 11.93 -10.63 33.42
CA ALA A 421 12.75 -9.50 32.95
C ALA A 421 14.05 -9.99 32.27
N LYS A 422 14.74 -10.98 32.84
CA LYS A 422 15.95 -11.59 32.26
C LYS A 422 15.67 -12.23 30.90
N PHE A 423 14.50 -12.85 30.72
CA PHE A 423 14.05 -13.39 29.43
C PHE A 423 13.91 -12.29 28.37
N PHE A 424 13.18 -11.20 28.65
CA PHE A 424 13.04 -10.08 27.71
C PHE A 424 14.36 -9.39 27.41
N CYS A 425 15.20 -9.16 28.43
CA CYS A 425 16.53 -8.58 28.29
C CYS A 425 17.51 -9.42 27.47
N LYS A 426 17.40 -10.77 27.49
CA LYS A 426 18.17 -11.64 26.60
C LYS A 426 17.70 -11.57 25.14
N ARG A 427 16.42 -11.25 24.89
CA ARG A 427 15.79 -11.35 23.56
C ARG A 427 15.90 -10.08 22.72
N ASP A 428 15.81 -8.90 23.31
CA ASP A 428 16.01 -7.61 22.62
C ASP A 428 16.68 -6.58 23.55
N ARG A 429 17.78 -5.98 23.08
CA ARG A 429 18.55 -4.92 23.77
C ARG A 429 17.69 -3.69 24.12
N ARG A 430 16.57 -3.46 23.42
CA ARG A 430 15.62 -2.38 23.73
C ARG A 430 14.95 -2.57 25.09
N PHE A 431 14.70 -3.81 25.52
CA PHE A 431 14.19 -4.09 26.87
C PHE A 431 15.23 -3.75 27.95
N GLN A 432 16.52 -4.03 27.70
CA GLN A 432 17.60 -3.69 28.64
C GLN A 432 17.62 -2.19 28.95
N MET A 433 17.66 -1.35 27.89
CA MET A 433 17.65 0.11 28.03
C MET A 433 16.33 0.62 28.66
N SER A 434 15.18 0.08 28.24
CA SER A 434 13.88 0.49 28.78
C SER A 434 13.71 0.13 30.26
N LEU A 435 14.27 -1.01 30.69
CA LEU A 435 14.27 -1.46 32.08
C LEU A 435 15.24 -0.63 32.93
N GLN A 436 16.44 -0.32 32.43
CA GLN A 436 17.38 0.60 33.07
C GLN A 436 16.75 1.97 33.30
N CYS A 437 16.14 2.56 32.27
CA CYS A 437 15.40 3.82 32.42
C CYS A 437 14.25 3.70 33.43
N ALA A 438 13.45 2.62 33.39
CA ALA A 438 12.34 2.44 34.34
C ALA A 438 12.82 2.30 35.81
N ILE A 439 13.96 1.64 36.04
CA ILE A 439 14.59 1.53 37.36
C ILE A 439 15.15 2.88 37.80
N TRP A 440 15.85 3.62 36.93
CA TRP A 440 16.34 4.96 37.25
C TRP A 440 15.22 5.96 37.50
N ASP A 441 14.15 5.95 36.70
CA ASP A 441 12.94 6.75 36.91
C ASP A 441 12.37 6.47 38.32
N ARG A 442 12.36 5.21 38.76
CA ARG A 442 11.87 4.82 40.10
C ARG A 442 12.83 5.18 41.23
N LEU A 443 14.14 4.98 41.06
CA LEU A 443 15.13 5.37 42.08
C LEU A 443 15.18 6.89 42.26
N ALA A 444 15.09 7.66 41.18
CA ALA A 444 15.04 9.12 41.22
C ALA A 444 13.77 9.66 41.93
N ILE A 445 12.64 8.96 41.80
CA ILE A 445 11.38 9.31 42.49
C ILE A 445 11.38 8.83 43.96
N ASN A 446 11.90 7.63 44.23
CA ASN A 446 11.84 6.99 45.55
C ASN A 446 12.97 7.43 46.50
N LEU A 447 13.95 8.23 46.04
CA LEU A 447 14.95 8.89 46.90
C LEU A 447 14.34 9.84 47.96
N PHE A 448 13.02 10.03 47.96
CA PHE A 448 12.28 10.78 48.97
C PHE A 448 11.23 9.97 49.77
N VAL A 449 10.88 8.73 49.39
CA VAL A 449 9.78 7.97 50.01
C VAL A 449 10.01 6.43 49.94
N ASP A 450 9.84 5.76 51.09
CA ASP A 450 9.78 4.31 51.37
C ASP A 450 11.06 3.44 51.25
N GLU A 451 11.55 2.95 52.40
CA GLU A 451 12.66 1.97 52.52
C GLU A 451 12.31 0.58 51.92
N LEU A 452 11.03 0.17 51.96
CA LEU A 452 10.58 -1.16 51.52
C LEU A 452 10.88 -1.44 50.03
N ALA A 453 10.86 -0.41 49.18
CA ALA A 453 11.11 -0.56 47.74
C ALA A 453 12.57 -0.90 47.43
N VAL A 454 13.53 -0.53 48.30
CA VAL A 454 14.96 -0.75 48.09
C VAL A 454 15.32 -2.21 48.35
N CYS A 455 14.76 -2.82 49.40
CA CYS A 455 15.02 -4.22 49.76
C CYS A 455 14.67 -5.21 48.63
N HIS A 456 13.55 -5.01 47.93
CA HIS A 456 13.14 -5.90 46.83
C HIS A 456 14.01 -5.78 45.57
N MET A 457 14.75 -4.68 45.38
CA MET A 457 15.64 -4.50 44.23
C MET A 457 17.06 -5.05 44.44
N GLY A 458 17.48 -5.30 45.69
CA GLY A 458 18.83 -5.76 46.02
C GLY A 458 19.01 -7.27 46.24
N GLN A 459 17.95 -8.07 46.29
CA GLN A 459 17.98 -9.47 46.75
C GLN A 459 18.43 -10.50 45.67
N ASN A 460 19.44 -10.19 44.86
CA ASN A 460 19.90 -11.11 43.81
C ASN A 460 21.44 -11.21 43.70
N GLU A 461 22.14 -11.18 44.84
CA GLU A 461 23.51 -11.69 44.94
C GLU A 461 23.49 -13.18 45.32
N GLY A 462 24.16 -14.02 44.51
CA GLY A 462 24.53 -15.39 44.91
C GLY A 462 23.77 -16.55 44.28
N VAL A 463 23.81 -16.70 42.94
CA VAL A 463 23.91 -18.04 42.30
C VAL A 463 24.79 -17.99 41.04
N GLY A 464 25.93 -18.66 41.09
CA GLY A 464 26.60 -19.28 39.93
C GLY A 464 27.29 -18.36 38.92
N GLU A 465 28.55 -18.03 39.18
CA GLU A 465 29.56 -18.24 38.15
C GLU A 465 29.71 -19.75 37.96
N ASP A 466 29.46 -20.26 36.75
CA ASP A 466 30.15 -21.44 36.17
C ASP A 466 29.60 -21.75 34.76
N VAL A 467 30.52 -21.85 33.79
CA VAL A 467 30.39 -22.27 32.36
C VAL A 467 29.63 -21.33 31.41
#